data_AF-A0A2D9I2A5-F1
#
_entry.id   AF-A0A2D9I2A5-F1
#
_cell.length_a   1.000
_cell.length_b   1.000
_cell.length_c   1.000
_cell.angle_alpha   90.00
_cell.angle_beta   90.00
_cell.angle_gamma   90.00
#
_symmetry.space_group_name_H-M   'P 1'
#
loop_
_entity.id
_entity.type
_entity.pdbx_description
1 polymer ?
#
loop_
_entity_poly.entity_id
_entity_poly.type
_entity_poly.pdbx_seq_one_letter_code
_entity_poly.pdbx_strand_id
1 'polypeptide(L)'
;MDTSEATRIAQMREGTVPILLQIDVPTLTDGASFYDEQWDRETDVLKRRRTWRGPPGNDVSASLLELRHKDGAPMGDAPTPEEATRNWDILAQRELVFQDLYSSRNAVGPVLWRRFTMGPNICVSFAQGYSPDGDIPARHLLGYYCAPAGEAFSDGQAETVVRAIRVQEGDPALSPDG
;
A
#
# COMPACT_ATOMS: atom_id res chain seq x y z
N MET A 1 24.39 -13.99 25.84
CA MET A 1 23.66 -13.43 24.69
C MET A 1 22.19 -13.55 25.01
N ASP A 2 21.51 -12.41 24.93
CA ASP A 2 20.29 -12.09 25.66
C ASP A 2 19.07 -12.78 25.04
N THR A 3 18.67 -13.93 25.59
CA THR A 3 17.45 -14.66 25.20
C THR A 3 16.18 -13.82 25.43
N SER A 4 16.24 -12.75 26.23
CA SER A 4 15.11 -11.86 26.47
C SER A 4 14.70 -11.08 25.22
N GLU A 5 15.64 -10.66 24.38
CA GLU A 5 15.35 -9.85 23.19
C GLU A 5 14.77 -10.69 22.05
N ALA A 6 15.30 -11.91 21.85
CA ALA A 6 14.77 -12.86 20.88
C ALA A 6 13.35 -13.34 21.23
N THR A 7 13.06 -13.56 22.52
CA THR A 7 11.71 -13.88 22.98
C THR A 7 10.76 -12.68 22.87
N ARG A 8 11.24 -11.45 23.06
CA ARG A 8 10.43 -10.23 22.85
C ARG A 8 10.06 -10.02 21.37
N ILE A 9 10.99 -10.27 20.46
CA ILE A 9 10.76 -10.19 19.01
C ILE A 9 9.80 -11.31 18.56
N ALA A 10 9.90 -12.50 19.16
CA ALA A 10 8.96 -13.60 18.90
C ALA A 10 7.56 -13.35 19.51
N GLN A 11 7.46 -12.77 20.70
CA GLN A 11 6.18 -12.43 21.33
C GLN A 11 5.50 -11.20 20.71
N MET A 12 6.24 -10.32 20.03
CA MET A 12 5.65 -9.30 19.16
C MET A 12 5.01 -9.88 17.89
N ARG A 13 5.34 -11.13 17.51
CA ARG A 13 4.70 -11.86 16.40
C ARG A 13 3.45 -12.63 16.81
N GLU A 14 3.23 -12.85 18.11
CA GLU A 14 2.02 -13.53 18.61
C GLU A 14 0.82 -12.57 18.55
N GLY A 15 0.02 -12.70 17.50
CA GLY A 15 -1.28 -12.04 17.39
C GLY A 15 -1.58 -11.45 16.02
N THR A 16 -0.59 -11.36 15.13
CA THR A 16 -0.77 -10.68 13.86
C THR A 16 -0.51 -11.62 12.69
N VAL A 17 -1.58 -12.09 12.03
CA VAL A 17 -1.49 -12.89 10.81
C VAL A 17 -0.54 -12.16 9.83
N PRO A 18 0.48 -12.84 9.28
CA PRO A 18 1.33 -12.25 8.25
C PRO A 18 0.45 -11.82 7.08
N ILE A 19 0.72 -10.65 6.51
CA ILE A 19 0.01 -10.17 5.33
C ILE A 19 1.00 -9.97 4.19
N LEU A 20 0.59 -10.32 2.99
CA LEU A 20 1.30 -10.04 1.76
C LEU A 20 0.57 -8.92 1.01
N LEU A 21 1.25 -7.79 0.85
CA LEU A 21 0.78 -6.67 0.02
C LEU A 21 1.27 -6.86 -1.42
N GLN A 22 0.39 -6.76 -2.41
CA GLN A 22 0.74 -6.98 -3.83
C GLN A 22 0.05 -5.99 -4.77
N ILE A 23 0.77 -5.66 -5.85
CA ILE A 23 0.25 -4.96 -7.03
C ILE A 23 0.63 -5.81 -8.24
N ASP A 24 -0.31 -6.53 -8.81
CA ASP A 24 -0.05 -7.52 -9.86
C ASP A 24 -0.01 -6.86 -11.25
N VAL A 25 1.03 -6.09 -11.53
CA VAL A 25 1.24 -5.43 -12.82
C VAL A 25 2.59 -5.78 -13.47
N PRO A 26 2.64 -5.97 -14.80
CA PRO A 26 3.87 -6.39 -15.50
C PRO A 26 5.05 -5.42 -15.29
N THR A 27 4.77 -4.13 -15.12
CA THR A 27 5.79 -3.08 -14.97
C THR A 27 6.57 -3.13 -13.67
N LEU A 28 6.06 -3.86 -12.67
CA LEU A 28 6.76 -4.14 -11.41
C LEU A 28 7.43 -5.52 -11.40
N THR A 29 7.22 -6.33 -12.44
CA THR A 29 7.87 -7.63 -12.58
C THR A 29 9.38 -7.43 -12.77
N ASP A 30 10.19 -8.30 -12.16
CA ASP A 30 11.66 -8.22 -12.13
C ASP A 30 12.26 -6.97 -11.47
N GLY A 31 11.41 -6.15 -10.84
CA GLY A 31 11.82 -5.03 -10.00
C GLY A 31 12.28 -5.46 -8.61
N ALA A 32 12.79 -4.49 -7.84
CA ALA A 32 13.09 -4.70 -6.42
C ALA A 32 11.86 -4.39 -5.56
N SER A 33 11.62 -5.19 -4.52
CA SER A 33 10.60 -4.89 -3.51
C SER A 33 11.17 -4.93 -2.11
N PHE A 34 10.71 -4.02 -1.26
CA PHE A 34 11.13 -3.89 0.13
C PHE A 34 9.89 -3.91 1.03
N TYR A 35 9.96 -4.68 2.11
CA TYR A 35 8.92 -4.74 3.13
C TYR A 35 9.42 -4.11 4.42
N ASP A 36 8.56 -3.36 5.08
CA ASP A 36 8.80 -2.75 6.38
C ASP A 36 7.54 -2.85 7.26
N GLU A 37 7.74 -2.98 8.56
CA GLU A 37 6.66 -2.99 9.56
C GLU A 37 7.07 -2.10 10.73
N GLN A 38 6.24 -1.10 11.03
CA GLN A 38 6.47 -0.13 12.08
C GLN A 38 5.25 -0.02 12.98
N TRP A 39 5.47 0.02 14.29
CA TRP A 39 4.43 0.35 15.26
C TRP A 39 4.60 1.78 15.76
N ASP A 40 3.55 2.57 15.57
CA ASP A 40 3.41 3.90 16.12
C ASP A 40 2.78 3.83 17.51
N ARG A 41 3.60 3.96 18.56
CA ARG A 41 3.16 3.79 19.96
C ARG A 41 2.28 4.92 20.46
N GLU A 42 2.34 6.10 19.84
CA GLU A 42 1.56 7.26 20.25
C GLU A 42 0.11 7.13 19.79
N THR A 43 -0.09 6.57 18.60
CA THR A 43 -1.41 6.36 17.99
C THR A 43 -1.93 4.93 18.11
N ASP A 44 -1.10 4.02 18.62
CA ASP A 44 -1.30 2.57 18.65
C ASP A 44 -1.66 1.96 17.27
N VAL A 45 -1.08 2.53 16.20
CA VAL A 45 -1.28 2.09 14.83
C VAL A 45 -0.09 1.23 14.37
N LEU A 46 -0.39 0.02 13.89
CA LEU A 46 0.55 -0.80 13.14
C LEU A 46 0.54 -0.35 11.67
N LYS A 47 1.73 -0.14 11.12
CA LYS A 47 1.98 0.28 9.74
C LYS A 47 2.76 -0.82 9.03
N ARG A 48 2.20 -1.40 7.99
CA ARG A 48 2.87 -2.41 7.14
C ARG A 48 3.03 -1.87 5.75
N ARG A 49 4.26 -1.74 5.29
CA ARG A 49 4.58 -1.11 4.02
C ARG A 49 5.27 -2.11 3.11
N ARG A 50 4.88 -2.08 1.84
CA ARG A 50 5.69 -2.66 0.77
C ARG A 50 5.91 -1.60 -0.30
N THR A 51 7.15 -1.49 -0.77
CA THR A 51 7.54 -0.53 -1.80
C THR A 51 8.25 -1.26 -2.92
N TRP A 52 7.91 -0.92 -4.15
CA TRP A 52 8.53 -1.44 -5.36
C TRP A 52 9.26 -0.35 -6.12
N ARG A 53 10.36 -0.76 -6.73
CA ARG A 53 11.06 0.00 -7.77
C ARG A 53 11.16 -0.87 -9.02
N GLY A 54 10.84 -0.30 -10.16
CA GLY A 54 11.00 -0.96 -11.45
C GLY A 54 12.45 -1.35 -11.74
N PRO A 55 12.68 -2.22 -12.73
CA PRO A 55 14.02 -2.63 -13.14
C PRO A 55 14.83 -1.44 -13.69
N PRO A 56 16.17 -1.54 -13.75
CA PRO A 56 17.02 -0.50 -14.34
C PRO A 56 16.56 -0.11 -15.75
N GLY A 57 16.40 1.19 -16.00
CA GLY A 57 15.87 1.72 -17.27
C GLY A 57 14.35 1.86 -17.32
N ASN A 58 13.63 1.39 -16.29
CA ASN A 58 12.18 1.56 -16.13
C ASN A 58 11.89 2.19 -14.76
N ASP A 59 11.82 3.52 -14.69
CA ASP A 59 11.71 4.30 -13.44
C ASP A 59 10.29 4.30 -12.85
N VAL A 60 9.70 3.10 -12.75
CA VAL A 60 8.44 2.86 -12.06
C VAL A 60 8.69 2.86 -10.57
N SER A 61 7.78 3.47 -9.82
CA SER A 61 7.76 3.35 -8.36
C SER A 61 6.35 3.13 -7.86
N ALA A 62 6.20 2.29 -6.85
CA ALA A 62 4.92 2.03 -6.24
C ALA A 62 5.07 1.72 -4.75
N SER A 63 4.04 1.96 -3.97
CA SER A 63 4.01 1.54 -2.58
C SER A 63 2.60 1.25 -2.12
N LEU A 64 2.46 0.21 -1.30
CA LEU A 64 1.29 -0.12 -0.51
C LEU A 64 1.60 0.12 0.96
N LEU A 65 0.62 0.64 1.68
CA LEU A 65 0.66 0.84 3.12
C LEU A 65 -0.66 0.35 3.72
N GLU A 66 -0.57 -0.68 4.55
CA GLU A 66 -1.66 -1.11 5.41
C GLU A 66 -1.51 -0.47 6.78
N LEU A 67 -2.61 0.04 7.30
CA LEU A 67 -2.72 0.64 8.63
C LEU A 67 -3.82 -0.10 9.39
N ARG A 68 -3.59 -0.36 10.67
CA ARG A 68 -4.63 -0.79 11.61
C ARG A 68 -4.28 -0.45 13.06
N HIS A 69 -5.30 -0.34 13.91
CA HIS A 69 -5.07 -0.38 15.35
C HIS A 69 -4.63 -1.78 15.78
N LYS A 70 -3.73 -1.84 16.77
CA LYS A 70 -3.17 -3.11 17.24
C LYS A 70 -4.21 -4.00 17.93
N ASP A 71 -5.16 -3.38 18.62
CA ASP A 71 -6.30 -4.05 19.26
C ASP A 71 -7.40 -4.47 18.28
N GLY A 72 -7.27 -4.13 16.99
CA GLY A 72 -8.27 -4.41 15.96
C GLY A 72 -9.47 -3.48 15.98
N ALA A 73 -9.41 -2.36 16.71
CA ALA A 73 -10.47 -1.37 16.73
C ALA A 73 -10.74 -0.79 15.32
N PRO A 74 -12.00 -0.42 15.01
CA PRO A 74 -12.34 0.30 13.79
C PRO A 74 -11.47 1.55 13.59
N MET A 75 -11.00 1.75 12.36
CA MET A 75 -10.25 2.96 11.99
C MET A 75 -11.13 4.10 11.50
N GLY A 76 -12.42 3.83 11.24
CA GLY A 76 -13.32 4.75 10.57
C GLY A 76 -13.04 4.84 9.06
N ASP A 77 -13.48 5.94 8.46
CA ASP A 77 -13.33 6.15 7.02
C ASP A 77 -11.86 6.27 6.61
N ALA A 78 -11.51 5.67 5.48
CA ALA A 78 -10.18 5.85 4.91
C ALA A 78 -9.97 7.31 4.46
N PRO A 79 -8.74 7.84 4.55
CA PRO A 79 -8.44 9.16 4.02
C PRO A 79 -8.71 9.21 2.51
N THR A 80 -8.87 10.42 1.96
CA THR A 80 -8.94 10.58 0.51
C THR A 80 -7.62 10.15 -0.15
N PRO A 81 -7.62 9.75 -1.44
CA PRO A 81 -6.38 9.42 -2.15
C PRO A 81 -5.33 10.54 -2.12
N GLU A 82 -5.77 11.80 -2.11
CA GLU A 82 -4.90 12.97 -1.99
C GLU A 82 -4.25 13.04 -0.60
N GLU A 83 -5.03 12.94 0.48
CA GLU A 83 -4.51 12.93 1.85
C GLU A 83 -3.58 11.74 2.10
N ALA A 84 -3.88 10.58 1.50
CA ALA A 84 -3.08 9.38 1.63
C ALA A 84 -1.63 9.60 1.18
N THR A 85 -1.39 10.45 0.16
CA THR A 85 -0.03 10.70 -0.37
C THR A 85 0.95 11.25 0.68
N ARG A 86 0.44 11.87 1.75
CA ARG A 86 1.25 12.38 2.88
C ARG A 86 1.99 11.29 3.67
N ASN A 87 1.65 10.03 3.46
CA ASN A 87 2.34 8.89 4.09
C ASN A 87 3.72 8.58 3.47
N TRP A 88 4.08 9.22 2.36
CA TRP A 88 5.36 9.01 1.68
C TRP A 88 6.09 10.34 1.48
N ASP A 89 7.27 10.46 2.09
CA ASP A 89 8.11 11.66 2.02
C ASP A 89 8.40 12.12 0.59
N ILE A 90 8.60 11.16 -0.33
CA ILE A 90 8.86 11.44 -1.74
C ILE A 90 7.71 12.19 -2.42
N LEU A 91 6.47 12.00 -1.95
CA LEU A 91 5.28 12.69 -2.45
C LEU A 91 4.98 13.94 -1.62
N ALA A 92 5.08 13.85 -0.29
CA ALA A 92 4.74 14.93 0.65
C ALA A 92 5.60 16.19 0.46
N GLN A 93 6.82 16.04 -0.06
CA GLN A 93 7.75 17.14 -0.30
C GLN A 93 7.62 17.75 -1.71
N ARG A 94 6.64 17.30 -2.51
CA ARG A 94 6.47 17.71 -3.91
C ARG A 94 5.16 18.46 -4.09
N GLU A 95 5.14 19.32 -5.10
CA GLU A 95 3.88 19.86 -5.62
C GLU A 95 3.19 18.78 -6.46
N LEU A 96 1.97 18.42 -6.07
CA LEU A 96 1.15 17.39 -6.72
C LEU A 96 -0.10 18.05 -7.30
N VAL A 97 -0.41 17.77 -8.56
CA VAL A 97 -1.64 18.25 -9.19
C VAL A 97 -2.58 17.07 -9.40
N PHE A 98 -3.64 17.00 -8.60
CA PHE A 98 -4.63 15.93 -8.65
C PHE A 98 -5.67 16.16 -9.74
N GLN A 99 -6.09 15.08 -10.37
CA GLN A 99 -7.21 15.03 -11.31
C GLN A 99 -8.49 14.57 -10.58
N ASP A 100 -9.51 14.21 -11.36
CA ASP A 100 -10.81 13.79 -10.87
C ASP A 100 -10.73 12.58 -9.93
N LEU A 101 -11.70 12.52 -9.01
CA LEU A 101 -11.90 11.40 -8.10
C LEU A 101 -12.72 10.31 -8.77
N TYR A 102 -12.16 9.10 -8.79
CA TYR A 102 -12.82 7.92 -9.30
C TYR A 102 -13.05 6.89 -8.19
N SER A 103 -13.99 5.98 -8.45
CA SER A 103 -14.30 4.84 -7.61
C SER A 103 -14.32 3.57 -8.45
N SER A 104 -13.67 2.52 -7.96
CA SER A 104 -13.61 1.20 -8.58
C SER A 104 -13.75 0.12 -7.49
N ARG A 105 -13.51 -1.14 -7.86
CA ARG A 105 -13.45 -2.27 -6.93
C ARG A 105 -12.30 -3.19 -7.30
N ASN A 106 -11.48 -3.57 -6.32
CA ASN A 106 -10.45 -4.60 -6.44
C ASN A 106 -10.80 -5.82 -5.58
N ALA A 107 -9.89 -6.79 -5.45
CA ALA A 107 -10.15 -8.01 -4.66
C ALA A 107 -10.31 -7.73 -3.15
N VAL A 108 -9.82 -6.60 -2.66
CA VAL A 108 -9.92 -6.20 -1.25
C VAL A 108 -11.26 -5.50 -0.98
N GLY A 109 -11.79 -4.74 -1.94
CA GLY A 109 -13.07 -4.06 -1.79
C GLY A 109 -13.26 -2.84 -2.69
N PRO A 110 -14.26 -1.98 -2.40
CA PRO A 110 -14.40 -0.66 -3.01
C PRO A 110 -13.16 0.18 -2.76
N VAL A 111 -12.73 0.94 -3.77
CA VAL A 111 -11.50 1.74 -3.70
C VAL A 111 -11.69 3.07 -4.39
N LEU A 112 -11.27 4.14 -3.71
CA LEU A 112 -11.21 5.48 -4.27
C LEU A 112 -9.80 5.73 -4.80
N TRP A 113 -9.69 6.40 -5.94
CA TRP A 113 -8.40 6.70 -6.53
C TRP A 113 -8.41 8.00 -7.34
N ARG A 114 -7.22 8.60 -7.48
CA ARG A 114 -6.98 9.81 -8.28
C ARG A 114 -5.68 9.67 -9.03
N ARG A 115 -5.67 10.06 -10.31
CA ARG A 115 -4.41 10.38 -10.99
C ARG A 115 -3.88 11.71 -10.48
N PHE A 116 -2.57 11.85 -10.48
CA PHE A 116 -1.90 13.11 -10.20
C PHE A 116 -0.59 13.21 -10.97
N THR A 117 -0.12 14.42 -11.20
CA THR A 117 1.22 14.66 -11.75
C THR A 117 2.22 14.97 -10.65
N MET A 118 3.45 14.47 -10.81
CA MET A 118 4.59 14.74 -9.95
C MET A 118 5.83 14.96 -10.84
N GLY A 119 6.14 16.21 -11.15
CA GLY A 119 7.16 16.53 -12.15
C GLY A 119 6.81 15.91 -13.51
N PRO A 120 7.72 15.13 -14.13
CA PRO A 120 7.45 14.48 -15.42
C PRO A 120 6.66 13.16 -15.31
N ASN A 121 6.37 12.70 -14.09
CA ASN A 121 5.66 11.45 -13.85
C ASN A 121 4.16 11.69 -13.71
N ILE A 122 3.36 10.79 -14.27
CA ILE A 122 1.94 10.69 -13.95
C ILE A 122 1.76 9.46 -13.06
N CYS A 123 1.09 9.67 -11.94
CA CYS A 123 0.89 8.65 -10.91
C CYS A 123 -0.60 8.46 -10.64
N VAL A 124 -0.94 7.38 -9.95
CA VAL A 124 -2.23 7.14 -9.34
C VAL A 124 -2.01 6.94 -7.85
N SER A 125 -2.83 7.60 -7.03
CA SER A 125 -2.96 7.34 -5.59
C SER A 125 -4.31 6.70 -5.35
N PHE A 126 -4.42 5.87 -4.33
CA PHE A 126 -5.67 5.25 -3.94
C PHE A 126 -5.74 5.05 -2.43
N ALA A 127 -6.97 4.93 -1.94
CA ALA A 127 -7.27 4.68 -0.54
C ALA A 127 -8.56 3.87 -0.42
N GLN A 128 -8.57 2.93 0.52
CA GLN A 128 -9.76 2.15 0.86
C GLN A 128 -9.73 1.71 2.32
N GLY A 129 -10.90 1.68 2.94
CA GLY A 129 -11.13 0.98 4.19
C GLY A 129 -11.55 -0.45 3.89
N TYR A 130 -11.07 -1.42 4.67
CA TYR A 130 -11.50 -2.80 4.56
C TYR A 130 -11.45 -3.54 5.90
N SER A 131 -12.19 -4.62 5.97
CA SER A 131 -12.24 -5.54 7.10
C SER A 131 -12.45 -6.95 6.56
N PRO A 132 -11.64 -7.94 6.99
CA PRO A 132 -11.87 -9.33 6.60
C PRO A 132 -13.23 -9.87 7.08
N ASP A 133 -13.66 -9.46 8.28
CA ASP A 133 -14.76 -10.10 9.02
C ASP A 133 -15.97 -9.18 9.29
N GLY A 134 -16.12 -8.05 8.60
CA GLY A 134 -17.27 -7.15 8.84
C GLY A 134 -17.35 -5.92 7.93
N ASP A 135 -18.44 -5.17 8.08
CA ASP A 135 -18.74 -4.00 7.24
C ASP A 135 -18.03 -2.71 7.69
N ILE A 136 -17.64 -2.63 8.97
CA ILE A 136 -16.95 -1.46 9.52
C ILE A 136 -15.44 -1.63 9.29
N PRO A 137 -14.76 -0.71 8.56
CA PRO A 137 -13.33 -0.81 8.31
C PRO A 137 -12.49 -0.77 9.60
N ALA A 138 -11.74 -1.84 9.84
CA ALA A 138 -10.74 -1.97 10.89
C ALA A 138 -9.31 -1.78 10.36
N ARG A 139 -9.18 -1.67 9.03
CA ARG A 139 -7.91 -1.49 8.33
C ARG A 139 -8.07 -0.48 7.21
N HIS A 140 -7.01 0.28 6.94
CA HIS A 140 -6.89 1.08 5.74
C HIS A 140 -5.81 0.49 4.84
N LEU A 141 -6.08 0.46 3.53
CA LEU A 141 -5.09 0.15 2.51
C LEU A 141 -4.92 1.38 1.62
N LEU A 142 -3.71 1.93 1.66
CA LEU A 142 -3.32 3.15 0.96
C LEU A 142 -2.20 2.81 -0.03
N GLY A 143 -2.07 3.59 -1.07
CA GLY A 143 -0.89 3.46 -1.92
C GLY A 143 -0.82 4.41 -3.08
N TYR A 144 0.27 4.26 -3.81
CA TYR A 144 0.47 4.92 -5.09
C TYR A 144 1.21 4.02 -6.07
N TYR A 145 1.09 4.37 -7.35
CA TYR A 145 1.90 3.86 -8.45
C TYR A 145 2.23 5.03 -9.38
N CYS A 146 3.48 5.17 -9.75
CA CYS A 146 3.95 6.14 -10.74
C CYS A 146 4.45 5.42 -11.97
N ALA A 147 3.91 5.78 -13.12
CA ALA A 147 4.42 5.35 -14.42
C ALA A 147 5.79 6.00 -14.69
N PRO A 148 6.58 5.45 -15.64
CA PRO A 148 7.86 6.04 -16.04
C PRO A 148 7.70 7.48 -16.54
N ALA A 149 8.74 8.28 -16.38
CA ALA A 149 8.76 9.67 -16.83
C ALA A 149 8.51 9.78 -18.33
N GLY A 150 7.60 10.68 -18.72
CA GLY A 150 7.28 10.94 -20.12
C GLY A 150 6.38 9.90 -20.79
N GLU A 151 5.97 8.84 -20.09
CA GLU A 151 4.96 7.92 -20.60
C GLU A 151 3.55 8.46 -20.38
N ALA A 152 2.66 8.18 -21.35
CA ALA A 152 1.24 8.43 -21.18
C ALA A 152 0.66 7.43 -20.17
N PHE A 153 -0.06 7.95 -19.18
CA PHE A 153 -0.74 7.15 -18.18
C PHE A 153 -2.20 7.60 -18.06
N SER A 154 -3.07 6.90 -18.77
CA SER A 154 -4.51 7.19 -18.89
C SER A 154 -5.31 6.72 -17.67
N ASP A 155 -6.57 7.15 -17.57
CA ASP A 155 -7.50 6.67 -16.53
C ASP A 155 -7.68 5.14 -16.57
N GLY A 156 -7.77 4.54 -17.76
CA GLY A 156 -7.91 3.09 -17.90
C GLY A 156 -6.68 2.32 -17.43
N GLN A 157 -5.47 2.86 -17.64
CA GLN A 157 -4.24 2.27 -17.12
C GLN A 157 -4.14 2.44 -15.59
N ALA A 158 -4.50 3.61 -15.07
CA ALA A 158 -4.57 3.84 -13.62
C ALA A 158 -5.58 2.92 -12.94
N GLU A 159 -6.78 2.76 -13.49
CA GLU A 159 -7.78 1.83 -12.99
C GLU A 159 -7.27 0.38 -13.03
N THR A 160 -6.56 -0.01 -14.08
CA THR A 160 -5.96 -1.35 -14.18
C THR A 160 -4.99 -1.62 -13.03
N VAL A 161 -4.11 -0.66 -12.70
CA VAL A 161 -3.21 -0.76 -11.55
C VAL A 161 -4.01 -0.90 -10.25
N VAL A 162 -5.01 -0.05 -10.04
CA VAL A 162 -5.84 -0.05 -8.82
C VAL A 162 -6.61 -1.38 -8.67
N ARG A 163 -7.09 -1.94 -9.78
CA ARG A 163 -7.77 -3.25 -9.81
C ARG A 163 -6.82 -4.43 -9.60
N ALA A 164 -5.52 -4.25 -9.81
CA ALA A 164 -4.49 -5.27 -9.61
C ALA A 164 -4.01 -5.40 -8.15
N ILE A 165 -4.50 -4.53 -7.24
CA ILE A 165 -4.11 -4.56 -5.83
C ILE A 165 -4.71 -5.78 -5.11
N ARG A 166 -3.89 -6.46 -4.32
CA ARG A 166 -4.27 -7.60 -3.48
C ARG A 166 -3.67 -7.46 -2.08
N VAL A 167 -4.39 -8.02 -1.12
CA VAL A 167 -3.89 -8.33 0.23
C VAL A 167 -4.16 -9.81 0.45
N GLN A 168 -3.13 -10.58 0.78
CA GLN A 168 -3.28 -11.98 1.18
C GLN A 168 -2.96 -12.11 2.66
N GLU A 169 -3.84 -12.77 3.41
CA GLU A 169 -3.59 -13.14 4.81
C GLU A 169 -3.05 -14.57 4.86
N GLY A 170 -1.92 -14.79 5.52
CA GLY A 170 -1.30 -16.10 5.63
C GLY A 170 0.23 -16.05 5.59
N ASP A 171 0.86 -17.15 5.97
CA ASP A 171 2.32 -17.25 6.01
C ASP A 171 2.93 -17.07 4.61
N PRO A 172 3.75 -16.02 4.36
CA PRO A 172 4.38 -15.80 3.06
C PRO A 172 5.28 -16.97 2.63
N ALA A 173 5.67 -17.88 3.54
CA ALA A 173 6.38 -19.11 3.22
C ALA A 173 5.50 -20.19 2.54
N LEU A 174 4.18 -19.99 2.48
CA LEU A 174 3.21 -20.89 1.85
C LEU A 174 2.65 -20.34 0.52
N SER A 175 3.12 -19.18 0.06
CA SER A 175 2.82 -18.71 -1.30
C SER A 175 3.55 -19.59 -2.33
N PRO A 176 2.92 -19.97 -3.46
CA PRO A 176 3.45 -21.02 -4.35
C PRO A 176 4.73 -20.68 -5.13
N ASP A 177 5.26 -19.47 -4.98
CA ASP A 177 6.50 -19.05 -5.64
C ASP A 177 7.59 -18.89 -4.57
N GLY A 178 8.25 -20.02 -4.28
CA GLY A 178 9.50 -20.08 -3.52
C GLY A 178 10.72 -19.71 -4.37
#